data_AF-G9QJW6-F1
#
_entry.id   AF-G9QJW6-F1
#
_cell.length_a   1.000
_cell.length_b   1.000
_cell.length_c   1.000
_cell.angle_alpha   90.00
_cell.angle_beta   90.00
_cell.angle_gamma   90.00
#
_symmetry.space_group_name_H-M   'P 1'
#
loop_
_entity.id
_entity.type
_entity.pdbx_description
1 polymer ?
#
loop_
_entity_poly.entity_id
_entity_poly.type
_entity_poly.pdbx_seq_one_letter_code
_entity_poly.pdbx_strand_id
1 'polypeptide(L)'
;MLSSLKNSHGKYSLFPTYEEAYENLVSGTSNILLVANAYKGIDKFYMSKDIQFLFPFVFETPLYGVAKRPCEELNRNRSLVIATHHAPSCLLPWFLADFDMKYEVLFVNSTSEAAIKLQKGEVDLCLTTVNAAQKYNVEFISPTRTILMLWSVFGKKSTIVSFKL
;
A
#
# COMPACT_ATOMS: atom_id res chain seq x y z
N MET A 1 19.19 1.77 -13.68
CA MET A 1 19.60 2.52 -12.46
C MET A 1 19.33 1.75 -11.18
N LEU A 2 18.13 1.21 -10.91
CA LEU A 2 17.93 0.24 -9.80
C LEU A 2 18.37 -1.19 -10.16
N SER A 3 18.53 -1.49 -11.45
CA SER A 3 19.05 -2.77 -11.96
C SER A 3 20.51 -3.06 -11.57
N SER A 4 21.26 -2.06 -11.08
CA SER A 4 22.61 -2.24 -10.52
C SER A 4 22.62 -2.56 -9.03
N LEU A 5 21.48 -2.50 -8.33
CA LEU A 5 21.30 -3.09 -6.99
C LEU A 5 21.09 -4.62 -7.05
N LYS A 6 21.42 -5.25 -8.18
CA LYS A 6 21.50 -6.71 -8.26
C LYS A 6 22.69 -7.17 -7.41
N ASN A 7 22.36 -7.90 -6.34
CA ASN A 7 23.26 -8.60 -5.41
C ASN A 7 23.99 -7.79 -4.34
N SER A 8 23.23 -7.16 -3.44
CA SER A 8 23.74 -6.96 -2.07
C SER A 8 22.64 -7.24 -1.04
N HIS A 9 23.03 -7.87 0.08
CA HIS A 9 22.16 -8.19 1.21
C HIS A 9 21.63 -6.91 1.88
N GLY A 10 20.57 -6.32 1.31
CA GLY A 10 19.83 -5.23 1.94
C GLY A 10 18.98 -5.76 3.09
N LYS A 11 19.04 -5.09 4.25
CA LYS A 11 18.04 -5.27 5.31
C LYS A 11 17.00 -4.17 5.17
N TYR A 12 15.74 -4.50 5.43
CA TYR A 12 14.67 -3.53 5.52
C TYR A 12 14.09 -3.55 6.93
N SER A 13 13.66 -2.37 7.37
CA SER A 13 12.95 -2.17 8.63
C SER A 13 11.59 -1.57 8.28
N LEU A 14 10.52 -2.09 8.88
CA LEU A 14 9.18 -1.56 8.72
C LEU A 14 8.83 -0.71 9.93
N PHE A 15 8.24 0.45 9.68
CA PHE A 15 7.79 1.38 10.70
C PHE A 15 6.27 1.62 10.54
N PRO A 16 5.55 1.92 11.63
CA PRO A 16 4.14 2.29 11.58
C PRO A 16 3.87 3.53 10.72
N THR A 17 4.80 4.49 10.67
CA THR A 17 4.66 5.77 9.95
C THR A 17 5.93 6.12 9.16
N TYR A 18 5.78 6.98 8.15
CA TYR A 18 6.93 7.52 7.41
C TYR A 18 7.78 8.46 8.29
N GLU A 19 7.14 9.16 9.22
CA GLU A 19 7.79 10.03 10.20
C GLU A 19 8.73 9.23 11.13
N GLU A 20 8.30 8.07 11.65
CA GLU A 20 9.19 7.20 12.43
C GLU A 20 10.34 6.63 11.59
N ALA A 21 10.07 6.26 10.33
CA ALA A 21 11.11 5.82 9.40
C ALA A 21 12.13 6.94 9.11
N TYR A 22 11.67 8.19 9.04
CA TYR A 22 12.52 9.38 8.91
C TYR A 22 13.42 9.57 10.13
N GLU A 23 12.90 9.46 11.34
CA GLU A 23 13.70 9.55 12.57
C GLU A 23 14.78 8.45 12.62
N ASN A 24 14.46 7.25 12.14
CA ASN A 24 15.43 6.16 12.01
C ASN A 24 16.54 6.46 10.99
N LEU A 25 16.19 7.06 9.84
CA LEU A 25 17.18 7.54 8.88
C LEU A 25 18.08 8.62 9.51
N VAL A 26 17.50 9.60 10.21
CA VAL A 26 18.24 10.71 10.86
C VAL A 26 19.13 10.24 12.01
N SER A 27 18.71 9.24 12.78
CA SER A 27 19.55 8.62 13.82
C SER A 27 20.67 7.73 13.25
N GLY A 28 20.56 7.28 11.99
CA GLY A 28 21.64 6.60 11.26
C GLY A 28 21.64 5.07 11.35
N THR A 29 20.56 4.51 11.85
CA THR A 29 20.29 3.06 11.84
C THR A 29 19.84 2.58 10.46
N SER A 30 19.20 3.44 9.67
CA SER A 30 18.88 3.22 8.26
C SER A 30 19.65 4.18 7.36
N ASN A 31 19.94 3.75 6.12
CA ASN A 31 20.67 4.56 5.14
C ASN A 31 19.76 5.20 4.09
N ILE A 32 18.58 4.64 3.88
CA ILE A 32 17.63 5.02 2.84
C ILE A 32 16.23 5.05 3.45
N LEU A 33 15.44 6.05 3.07
CA LEU A 33 14.01 6.15 3.33
C LEU A 33 13.25 6.06 2.00
N LEU A 34 12.25 5.17 1.95
CA LEU A 34 11.32 5.05 0.83
C LEU A 34 9.98 5.63 1.25
N VAL A 35 9.47 6.59 0.47
CA VAL A 35 8.16 7.19 0.72
C VAL A 35 7.31 7.11 -0.55
N ALA A 36 6.10 6.57 -0.43
CA ALA A 36 5.14 6.62 -1.53
C ALA A 36 4.77 8.08 -1.82
N ASN A 37 4.90 8.52 -3.06
CA ASN A 37 4.68 9.93 -3.43
C ASN A 37 3.21 10.35 -3.31
N ALA A 38 2.28 9.39 -3.22
CA ALA A 38 0.86 9.64 -2.92
C ALA A 38 0.59 9.92 -1.43
N TYR A 39 1.60 9.83 -0.57
CA TYR A 39 1.45 10.14 0.84
C TYR A 39 1.16 11.63 1.05
N LYS A 40 0.13 11.94 1.85
CA LYS A 40 -0.33 13.32 2.10
C LYS A 40 0.77 14.23 2.67
N GLY A 41 1.71 13.69 3.45
CA GLY A 41 2.78 14.44 4.10
C GLY A 41 4.13 14.36 3.37
N ILE A 42 4.15 14.02 2.08
CA ILE A 42 5.40 13.84 1.31
C ILE A 42 6.25 15.13 1.25
N ASP A 43 5.59 16.30 1.27
CA ASP A 43 6.21 17.63 1.22
C ASP A 43 7.25 17.85 2.32
N LYS A 44 6.98 17.33 3.52
CA LYS A 44 7.89 17.42 4.69
C LYS A 44 9.26 16.82 4.42
N PHE A 45 9.32 15.74 3.64
CA PHE A 45 10.59 15.06 3.33
C PHE A 45 11.37 15.80 2.25
N TYR A 46 10.69 16.38 1.26
CA TYR A 46 11.33 17.24 0.26
C TYR A 46 11.89 18.53 0.83
N MET A 47 11.21 19.11 1.83
CA MET A 47 11.62 20.37 2.48
C MET A 47 12.56 20.16 3.69
N SER A 48 12.92 18.91 4.00
CA SER A 48 13.73 18.62 5.19
C SER A 48 15.15 19.20 5.08
N LYS A 49 15.64 19.69 6.23
CA LYS A 49 17.03 20.13 6.36
C LYS A 49 18.00 18.95 6.55
N ASP A 50 17.53 17.79 7.02
CA ASP A 50 18.38 16.68 7.48
C ASP A 50 18.61 15.62 6.39
N ILE A 51 17.66 15.49 5.45
CA ILE A 51 17.69 14.52 4.35
C ILE A 51 17.67 15.23 2.99
N GLN A 52 18.04 14.50 1.94
CA GLN A 52 17.95 14.93 0.55
C GLN A 52 17.22 13.88 -0.27
N PHE A 53 16.48 14.35 -1.27
CA PHE A 53 15.95 13.51 -2.33
C PHE A 53 17.11 12.96 -3.17
N LEU A 54 17.07 11.66 -3.46
CA LEU A 54 18.09 11.00 -4.27
C LEU A 54 17.59 10.77 -5.69
N PHE A 55 16.48 10.03 -5.82
CA PHE A 55 15.85 9.76 -7.10
C PHE A 55 14.43 9.20 -6.91
N PRO A 56 13.57 9.29 -7.95
CA PRO A 56 12.28 8.63 -7.93
C PRO A 56 12.32 7.30 -8.69
N PHE A 57 11.35 6.42 -8.43
CA PHE A 57 11.08 5.28 -9.29
C PHE A 57 9.60 4.92 -9.28
N VAL A 58 9.12 4.30 -10.36
CA VAL A 58 7.77 3.73 -10.41
C VAL A 58 7.86 2.26 -10.05
N PHE A 59 6.94 1.80 -9.20
CA PHE A 59 6.82 0.40 -8.85
C PHE A 59 5.35 0.00 -8.79
N GLU A 60 5.07 -1.23 -9.22
CA GLU A 60 3.73 -1.79 -9.14
C GLU A 60 3.43 -2.24 -7.71
N THR A 61 2.29 -1.82 -7.18
CA THR A 61 1.80 -2.43 -5.94
C THR A 61 1.50 -3.92 -6.17
N PRO A 62 1.45 -4.74 -5.10
CA PRO A 62 0.85 -6.06 -5.21
C PRO A 62 -0.57 -5.98 -5.81
N LEU A 63 -1.02 -7.07 -6.44
CA LEU A 63 -2.35 -7.14 -7.05
C LEU A 63 -3.45 -6.78 -6.06
N TYR A 64 -4.34 -5.86 -6.45
CA TYR A 64 -5.55 -5.50 -5.72
C TYR A 64 -6.75 -6.25 -6.28
N GLY A 65 -7.72 -6.54 -5.43
CA GLY A 65 -9.02 -7.08 -5.80
C GLY A 65 -10.05 -6.93 -4.67
N VAL A 66 -11.33 -7.08 -5.02
CA VAL A 66 -12.41 -7.19 -4.04
C VAL A 66 -12.51 -8.64 -3.58
N ALA A 67 -12.49 -8.84 -2.27
CA ALA A 67 -12.48 -10.15 -1.62
C ALA A 67 -13.72 -10.37 -0.75
N LYS A 68 -14.07 -11.65 -0.56
CA LYS A 68 -15.05 -12.15 0.41
C LYS A 68 -14.43 -13.23 1.31
N ARG A 69 -15.14 -13.65 2.37
CA ARG A 69 -14.71 -14.82 3.14
C ARG A 69 -14.93 -16.11 2.31
N PRO A 70 -14.02 -17.10 2.40
CA PRO A 70 -14.18 -18.37 1.71
C PRO A 70 -15.49 -19.05 2.05
N CYS A 71 -16.11 -19.69 1.05
CA CYS A 71 -17.38 -20.44 1.20
C CYS A 71 -18.60 -19.62 1.67
N GLU A 72 -18.48 -18.30 1.83
CA GLU A 72 -19.63 -17.47 2.19
C GLU A 72 -20.44 -17.04 0.96
N GLU A 73 -21.75 -17.16 1.07
CA GLU A 73 -22.70 -16.64 0.09
C GLU A 73 -23.03 -15.18 0.37
N LEU A 74 -22.99 -14.34 -0.66
CA LEU A 74 -23.34 -12.93 -0.54
C LEU A 74 -24.86 -12.74 -0.61
N ASN A 75 -25.43 -12.09 0.41
CA ASN A 75 -26.85 -11.74 0.39
C ASN A 75 -27.10 -10.55 -0.54
N ARG A 76 -27.47 -10.85 -1.79
CA ARG A 76 -27.72 -9.85 -2.85
C ARG A 76 -29.01 -9.05 -2.66
N ASN A 77 -29.86 -9.40 -1.69
CA ASN A 77 -31.14 -8.71 -1.44
C ASN A 77 -30.99 -7.45 -0.59
N ARG A 78 -29.77 -7.12 -0.15
CA ARG A 78 -29.46 -5.90 0.60
C ARG A 78 -28.20 -5.22 0.09
N SER A 79 -27.96 -3.99 0.54
CA SER A 79 -26.67 -3.33 0.33
C SER A 79 -25.58 -4.08 1.09
N LEU A 80 -24.44 -4.33 0.43
CA LEU A 80 -23.26 -4.92 1.05
C LEU A 80 -22.29 -3.84 1.55
N VAL A 81 -21.58 -4.11 2.64
CA VAL A 81 -20.55 -3.21 3.17
C VAL A 81 -19.18 -3.66 2.67
N ILE A 82 -18.47 -2.76 1.98
CA ILE A 82 -17.11 -2.99 1.48
C ILE A 82 -16.14 -2.14 2.30
N ALA A 83 -15.25 -2.77 3.05
CA ALA A 83 -14.16 -2.06 3.73
C ALA A 83 -12.99 -1.78 2.76
N THR A 84 -12.40 -0.58 2.82
CA THR A 84 -11.15 -0.27 2.11
C THR A 84 -10.48 1.00 2.66
N HIS A 85 -9.19 1.17 2.37
CA HIS A 85 -8.55 2.48 2.48
C HIS A 85 -9.14 3.44 1.43
N HIS A 86 -9.10 4.75 1.71
CA HIS A 86 -9.63 5.79 0.81
C HIS A 86 -8.95 5.77 -0.57
N ALA A 87 -7.62 5.64 -0.63
CA ALA A 87 -6.89 5.76 -1.90
C ALA A 87 -7.35 4.79 -3.01
N PRO A 88 -7.51 3.47 -2.77
CA PRO A 88 -7.99 2.55 -3.80
C PRO A 88 -9.51 2.52 -3.98
N SER A 89 -10.32 3.23 -3.18
CA SER A 89 -11.79 3.11 -3.25
C SER A 89 -12.38 3.55 -4.60
N CYS A 90 -11.71 4.49 -5.28
CA CYS A 90 -12.09 4.94 -6.61
C CYS A 90 -12.01 3.83 -7.67
N LEU A 91 -11.35 2.71 -7.38
CA LEU A 91 -11.25 1.54 -8.26
C LEU A 91 -12.42 0.56 -8.12
N LEU A 92 -13.29 0.73 -7.11
CA LEU A 92 -14.42 -0.18 -6.89
C LEU A 92 -15.34 -0.32 -8.12
N PRO A 93 -15.71 0.75 -8.86
CA PRO A 93 -16.52 0.62 -10.06
C PRO A 93 -15.86 -0.25 -11.14
N TRP A 94 -14.53 -0.26 -11.20
CA TRP A 94 -13.79 -1.11 -12.14
C TRP A 94 -13.79 -2.57 -11.71
N PHE A 95 -13.55 -2.84 -10.42
CA PHE A 95 -13.54 -4.21 -9.88
C PHE A 95 -14.92 -4.87 -9.89
N LEU A 96 -15.97 -4.08 -9.76
CA LEU A 96 -17.35 -4.54 -9.64
C LEU A 96 -18.17 -4.29 -10.90
N ALA A 97 -17.54 -3.96 -12.04
CA ALA A 97 -18.24 -3.65 -13.29
C ALA A 97 -19.20 -4.76 -13.74
N ASP A 98 -18.81 -6.02 -13.52
CA ASP A 98 -19.61 -7.21 -13.88
C ASP A 98 -20.49 -7.72 -12.72
N PHE A 99 -20.57 -6.98 -11.61
CA PHE A 99 -21.33 -7.36 -10.43
C PHE A 99 -22.56 -6.46 -10.27
N ASP A 100 -23.75 -7.03 -10.48
CA ASP A 100 -25.00 -6.36 -10.14
C ASP A 100 -25.25 -6.45 -8.63
N MET A 101 -24.72 -5.46 -7.90
CA MET A 101 -24.84 -5.38 -6.45
C MET A 101 -24.89 -3.95 -5.94
N LYS A 102 -25.71 -3.73 -4.92
CA LYS A 102 -25.70 -2.48 -4.15
C LYS A 102 -24.66 -2.59 -3.03
N TYR A 103 -23.89 -1.53 -2.84
CA TYR A 103 -22.89 -1.50 -1.78
C TYR A 103 -22.70 -0.12 -1.17
N GLU A 104 -22.18 -0.11 0.05
CA GLU A 104 -21.69 1.03 0.78
C GLU A 104 -20.20 0.84 1.09
N VAL A 105 -19.46 1.94 1.20
CA VAL A 105 -18.01 1.90 1.44
C VAL A 105 -17.72 2.31 2.88
N LEU A 106 -17.07 1.41 3.62
CA LEU A 106 -16.51 1.70 4.94
C LEU A 106 -15.03 2.04 4.79
N PHE A 107 -14.66 3.29 5.08
CA PHE A 107 -13.26 3.71 5.06
C PHE A 107 -12.52 3.27 6.33
N VAL A 108 -11.34 2.67 6.14
CA VAL A 108 -10.42 2.23 7.20
C VAL A 108 -8.99 2.73 6.95
N ASN A 109 -8.09 2.56 7.91
CA ASN A 109 -6.74 3.14 7.82
C ASN A 109 -5.82 2.40 6.85
N SER A 110 -6.13 1.14 6.50
CA SER A 110 -5.35 0.39 5.51
C SER A 110 -6.15 -0.71 4.83
N THR A 111 -5.69 -1.18 3.67
CA THR A 111 -6.27 -2.35 3.00
C THR A 111 -6.06 -3.66 3.79
N SER A 112 -5.00 -3.76 4.58
CA SER A 112 -4.80 -4.86 5.52
C SER A 112 -5.84 -4.85 6.64
N GLU A 113 -6.17 -3.67 7.19
CA GLU A 113 -7.25 -3.51 8.17
C GLU A 113 -8.60 -3.92 7.59
N ALA A 114 -8.86 -3.59 6.32
CA ALA A 114 -10.08 -4.00 5.62
C ALA A 114 -10.21 -5.53 5.53
N ALA A 115 -9.11 -6.23 5.23
CA ALA A 115 -9.07 -7.70 5.22
C ALA A 115 -9.27 -8.31 6.61
N ILE A 116 -8.73 -7.69 7.66
CA ILE A 116 -8.98 -8.12 9.06
C ILE A 116 -10.48 -7.97 9.40
N LYS A 117 -11.11 -6.84 9.07
CA LYS A 117 -12.55 -6.64 9.32
C LYS A 117 -13.41 -7.65 8.57
N LEU A 118 -13.06 -7.93 7.32
CA LEU A 118 -13.72 -8.98 6.53
C LEU A 118 -13.58 -10.34 7.22
N GLN A 119 -12.37 -10.72 7.65
CA GLN A 119 -12.15 -12.00 8.33
C GLN A 119 -12.96 -12.13 9.64
N LYS A 120 -13.17 -11.02 10.34
CA LYS A 120 -13.95 -10.95 11.59
C LYS A 120 -15.47 -10.95 11.44
N GLY A 121 -16.01 -10.89 10.22
CA GLY A 121 -17.46 -10.78 10.04
C GLY A 121 -18.01 -9.36 10.14
N GLU A 122 -17.17 -8.34 10.28
CA GLU A 122 -17.61 -6.96 10.51
C GLU A 122 -18.10 -6.26 9.23
N VAL A 123 -17.72 -6.79 8.06
CA VAL A 123 -18.12 -6.32 6.72
C VAL A 123 -18.36 -7.51 5.80
N ASP A 124 -19.02 -7.27 4.67
CA ASP A 124 -19.37 -8.30 3.68
C ASP A 124 -18.21 -8.57 2.71
N LEU A 125 -17.51 -7.50 2.31
CA LEU A 125 -16.42 -7.54 1.36
C LEU A 125 -15.29 -6.59 1.81
N CYS A 126 -14.12 -6.74 1.20
CA CYS A 126 -13.09 -5.73 1.27
C CYS A 126 -12.37 -5.54 -0.07
N LEU A 127 -11.90 -4.33 -0.36
CA LEU A 127 -10.90 -4.12 -1.39
C LEU A 127 -9.52 -4.15 -0.74
N THR A 128 -8.72 -5.14 -1.13
CA THR A 128 -7.42 -5.40 -0.51
C THR A 128 -6.36 -5.87 -1.49
N THR A 129 -5.14 -6.08 -0.99
CA THR A 129 -4.00 -6.61 -1.77
C THR A 129 -3.89 -8.12 -1.64
N VAL A 130 -3.26 -8.79 -2.61
CA VAL A 130 -3.01 -10.24 -2.59
C VAL A 130 -2.26 -10.70 -1.33
N ASN A 131 -1.29 -9.90 -0.86
CA ASN A 131 -0.54 -10.19 0.35
C ASN A 131 -1.46 -10.21 1.59
N ALA A 132 -2.38 -9.25 1.70
CA ALA A 132 -3.34 -9.21 2.79
C ALA A 132 -4.41 -10.29 2.64
N ALA A 133 -4.88 -10.55 1.42
CA ALA A 133 -5.86 -11.60 1.15
C ALA A 133 -5.34 -12.98 1.58
N GLN A 134 -4.10 -13.31 1.20
CA GLN A 134 -3.43 -14.54 1.63
C GLN A 134 -3.22 -14.59 3.15
N LYS A 135 -2.72 -13.50 3.73
CA LYS A 135 -2.43 -13.44 5.18
C LYS A 135 -3.68 -13.64 6.05
N TYR A 136 -4.82 -13.13 5.61
CA TYR A 136 -6.07 -13.16 6.38
C TYR A 136 -7.09 -14.17 5.82
N ASN A 137 -6.68 -15.03 4.89
CA ASN A 137 -7.48 -16.09 4.29
C ASN A 137 -8.84 -15.61 3.75
N VAL A 138 -8.81 -14.59 2.88
CA VAL A 138 -9.99 -14.10 2.13
C VAL A 138 -9.76 -14.31 0.64
N GLU A 139 -10.83 -14.52 -0.13
CA GLU A 139 -10.76 -14.90 -1.54
C GLU A 139 -11.26 -13.78 -2.46
N PHE A 140 -10.54 -13.51 -3.54
CA PHE A 140 -10.96 -12.51 -4.53
C PHE A 140 -12.15 -13.02 -5.34
N ILE A 141 -13.14 -12.13 -5.51
CA ILE A 141 -14.28 -12.35 -6.40
C ILE A 141 -14.18 -11.53 -7.68
N SER A 142 -13.43 -10.42 -7.66
CA SER A 142 -13.22 -9.58 -8.84
C SER A 142 -11.97 -10.02 -9.63
N PRO A 143 -11.81 -9.54 -10.88
CA PRO A 143 -10.50 -9.43 -11.51
C PRO A 143 -9.51 -8.71 -10.59
N THR A 144 -8.20 -8.93 -10.81
CA THR A 144 -7.15 -8.25 -10.06
C THR A 144 -6.31 -7.35 -10.94
N ARG A 145 -5.73 -6.29 -10.36
CA ARG A 145 -4.81 -5.39 -11.06
C ARG A 145 -3.80 -4.75 -10.13
N THR A 146 -2.65 -4.36 -10.66
CA THR A 146 -1.69 -3.53 -9.97
C THR A 146 -2.11 -2.05 -10.03
N ILE A 147 -1.48 -1.25 -9.17
CA ILE A 147 -1.49 0.21 -9.25
C ILE A 147 -0.04 0.64 -9.45
N LEU A 148 0.20 1.46 -10.49
CA LEU A 148 1.51 2.08 -10.67
C LEU A 148 1.68 3.19 -9.63
N MET A 149 2.69 3.07 -8.79
CA MET A 149 2.96 4.01 -7.71
C MET A 149 4.34 4.65 -7.90
N LEU A 150 4.39 5.97 -7.85
CA LEU A 150 5.64 6.72 -7.79
C LEU A 150 6.16 6.68 -6.35
N TRP A 151 7.43 6.31 -6.20
CA TRP A 151 8.15 6.27 -4.94
C TRP A 151 9.31 7.26 -4.97
N SER A 152 9.51 7.94 -3.85
CA SER A 152 10.62 8.87 -3.64
C SER A 152 11.62 8.26 -2.68
N VAL A 153 12.90 8.30 -3.07
CA VAL A 153 14.01 7.78 -2.28
C VAL A 153 14.75 8.95 -1.66
N PHE A 154 14.91 8.90 -0.33
CA PHE A 154 15.65 9.90 0.43
C PHE A 154 16.85 9.26 1.13
N GLY A 155 17.90 10.05 1.31
CA GLY A 155 19.06 9.71 2.14
C GLY A 155 19.50 10.90 2.98
N LYS A 156 20.37 10.69 3.97
CA LYS A 156 20.96 11.81 4.73
C LYS A 156 21.77 12.73 3.81
N LYS A 157 21.78 14.04 4.09
CA LYS A 157 22.60 15.01 3.35
C LYS A 157 24.10 14.75 3.46
N SER A 158 24.56 14.21 4.59
CA SER A 158 25.96 13.83 4.81
C SER A 158 26.36 12.53 4.11
N THR A 159 25.39 11.76 3.58
CA THR A 159 25.71 10.56 2.82
C THR A 159 26.18 10.97 1.42
N ILE A 160 27.48 10.82 1.17
CA ILE A 160 28.01 10.81 -0.20
C ILE A 160 27.50 9.53 -0.85
N VAL A 161 26.35 9.61 -1.53
CA VAL A 161 25.90 8.52 -2.39
C VAL A 161 26.61 8.70 -3.72
N SER A 162 27.76 8.03 -3.89
CA SER A 162 28.42 7.94 -5.19
C SER A 162 27.60 7.02 -6.08
N PHE A 163 26.71 7.60 -6.89
CA PHE A 163 26.18 6.91 -8.06
C PHE A 163 27.24 7.00 -9.15
N LYS A 164 28.00 5.94 -9.38
CA LYS A 164 28.77 5.82 -10.62
C LYS A 164 27.77 5.73 -11.77
N LEU A 165 27.75 6.76 -12.62
CA LEU A 165 27.04 6.79 -13.90
C LEU A 165 27.71 5.83 -14.89
#